data_AF-A0A7C0YXU8-F1
#
_entry.id   AF-A0A7C0YXU8-F1
#
_cell.length_a   1.000
_cell.length_b   1.000
_cell.length_c   1.000
_cell.angle_alpha   90.00
_cell.angle_beta   90.00
_cell.angle_gamma   90.00
#
_symmetry.space_group_name_H-M   'P 1'
#
loop_
_entity.id
_entity.type
_entity.pdbx_description
1 polymer ?
#
loop_
_entity_poly.entity_id
_entity_poly.type
_entity_poly.pdbx_seq_one_letter_code
_entity_poly.pdbx_strand_id
1 'polypeptide(L)'
;MKVLYLDCFSGISGDMLLGALIDLGARVSTIRSAVRGLGLDFSLSARRVRSHGISARKVRVTPRGAVHDRGFGEIRSLIERSALDTRVKEIALEAFALLAEAESKVHACRVDDVRFHEVGAVDSIVDIVGTAVAVVELGVERVISSPLPMTRGFVRSRHGTLPLPAPATIEILKGVPTYGDPRMRELVTPTGAALVVALADEFGRFPQMAP
;
A
#
# COMPACT_ATOMS: atom_id res chain seq x y z
N MET A 1 -0.95 -19.38 -14.92
CA MET A 1 -1.70 -18.62 -13.91
C MET A 1 -0.98 -18.65 -12.57
N LYS A 2 -0.20 -17.60 -12.28
CA LYS A 2 0.32 -17.33 -10.95
C LYS A 2 -0.70 -16.54 -10.13
N VAL A 3 -1.13 -17.11 -9.00
CA VAL A 3 -2.08 -16.48 -8.08
C VAL A 3 -1.32 -15.96 -6.86
N LEU A 4 -1.58 -14.71 -6.47
CA LEU A 4 -1.13 -14.14 -5.21
C LEU A 4 -2.31 -14.16 -4.23
N TYR A 5 -2.22 -14.96 -3.16
CA TYR A 5 -3.20 -14.92 -2.08
C TYR A 5 -2.69 -14.07 -0.92
N LEU A 6 -3.41 -13.00 -0.58
CA LEU A 6 -3.12 -12.11 0.53
C LEU A 6 -3.88 -12.55 1.77
N ASP A 7 -3.22 -13.31 2.64
CA ASP A 7 -3.79 -13.69 3.95
C ASP A 7 -3.61 -12.58 4.99
N CYS A 8 -4.58 -11.66 5.03
CA CYS A 8 -4.56 -10.45 5.84
C CYS A 8 -5.07 -10.66 7.29
N PHE A 9 -4.93 -11.87 7.86
CA PHE A 9 -5.40 -12.18 9.24
C PHE A 9 -4.82 -11.24 10.33
N SER A 10 -3.66 -10.65 10.07
CA SER A 10 -3.00 -9.69 10.98
C SER A 10 -3.02 -8.25 10.46
N GLY A 11 -3.80 -8.00 9.41
CA GLY A 11 -3.88 -6.72 8.72
C GLY A 11 -2.89 -6.60 7.56
N ILE A 12 -2.75 -5.37 7.08
CA ILE A 12 -1.91 -5.02 5.92
C ILE A 12 -1.52 -3.54 5.97
N SER A 13 -0.26 -3.26 5.65
CA SER A 13 0.28 -1.93 5.39
C SER A 13 1.12 -1.97 4.11
N GLY A 14 1.44 -0.80 3.55
CA GLY A 14 2.25 -0.69 2.33
C GLY A 14 3.61 -1.39 2.46
N ASP A 15 4.37 -1.05 3.48
CA ASP A 15 5.69 -1.64 3.75
C ASP A 15 5.63 -3.15 4.07
N MET A 16 4.57 -3.63 4.73
CA MET A 16 4.35 -5.05 4.99
C MET A 16 4.10 -5.82 3.69
N LEU A 17 3.23 -5.31 2.81
CA LEU A 17 2.94 -5.95 1.52
C LEU A 17 4.18 -5.96 0.62
N LEU A 18 4.87 -4.82 0.51
CA LEU A 18 6.12 -4.72 -0.25
C LEU A 18 7.18 -5.69 0.31
N GLY A 19 7.30 -5.78 1.63
CA GLY A 19 8.18 -6.74 2.29
C GLY A 19 7.85 -8.19 1.95
N ALA A 20 6.57 -8.56 2.00
CA ALA A 20 6.12 -9.90 1.64
C ALA A 20 6.46 -10.24 0.18
N LEU A 21 6.22 -9.33 -0.76
CA LEU A 21 6.54 -9.55 -2.18
C LEU A 21 8.04 -9.66 -2.44
N ILE A 22 8.87 -8.89 -1.72
CA ILE A 22 10.33 -9.04 -1.78
C ILE A 22 10.75 -10.41 -1.24
N ASP A 23 10.13 -10.90 -0.16
CA ASP A 23 10.46 -12.24 0.36
C ASP A 23 9.97 -13.37 -0.56
N LEU A 24 8.91 -13.15 -1.35
CA LEU A 24 8.46 -14.03 -2.44
C LEU A 24 9.41 -14.06 -3.65
N GLY A 25 10.36 -13.11 -3.75
CA GLY A 25 11.40 -13.12 -4.78
C GLY A 25 11.50 -11.85 -5.63
N ALA A 26 10.65 -10.84 -5.39
CA ALA A 26 10.79 -9.55 -6.08
C ALA A 26 12.13 -8.89 -5.72
N ARG A 27 12.81 -8.33 -6.73
CA ARG A 27 14.18 -7.82 -6.53
C ARG A 27 14.14 -6.38 -6.06
N VAL A 28 14.72 -6.13 -4.89
CA VAL A 28 14.90 -4.78 -4.33
C VAL A 28 15.57 -3.84 -5.32
N SER A 29 16.50 -4.34 -6.15
CA SER A 29 17.17 -3.55 -7.18
C SER A 29 16.20 -3.06 -8.26
N THR A 30 15.27 -3.91 -8.71
CA THR A 30 14.27 -3.56 -9.71
C THR A 30 13.33 -2.48 -9.18
N ILE A 31 12.78 -2.71 -7.98
CA ILE A 31 11.92 -1.76 -7.28
C ILE A 31 12.63 -0.40 -7.10
N ARG A 32 13.87 -0.43 -6.60
CA ARG A 32 14.66 0.79 -6.38
C ARG A 32 14.91 1.55 -7.68
N SER A 33 15.27 0.87 -8.76
CA SER A 33 15.53 1.51 -10.05
C SER A 33 14.26 2.13 -10.63
N ALA A 34 13.14 1.40 -10.56
CA ALA A 34 11.84 1.88 -11.02
C ALA A 34 11.40 3.15 -10.29
N VAL A 35 11.42 3.16 -8.95
CA VAL A 35 10.99 4.32 -8.16
C VAL A 35 11.97 5.50 -8.27
N ARG A 36 13.29 5.25 -8.42
CA ARG A 36 14.27 6.31 -8.74
C ARG A 36 14.01 6.95 -10.10
N GLY A 37 13.48 6.19 -11.06
CA GLY A 37 13.06 6.71 -12.36
C GLY A 37 11.96 7.78 -12.29
N LEU A 38 11.32 7.93 -11.13
CA LEU A 38 10.35 8.99 -10.84
C LEU A 38 11.00 10.31 -10.37
N GLY A 39 12.33 10.37 -10.29
CA GLY A 39 13.06 11.54 -9.81
C GLY A 39 13.04 11.70 -8.29
N LEU A 40 12.74 10.62 -7.55
CA LEU A 40 12.71 10.62 -6.08
C LEU A 40 14.06 10.17 -5.50
N ASP A 41 14.56 10.90 -4.50
CA ASP A 41 15.76 10.51 -3.75
C ASP A 41 15.41 9.84 -2.41
N PHE A 42 15.87 8.60 -2.25
CA PHE A 42 15.61 7.77 -1.09
C PHE A 42 16.64 6.64 -0.98
N SER A 43 16.75 6.06 0.21
CA SER A 43 17.26 4.71 0.38
C SER A 43 16.15 3.74 0.72
N LEU A 44 16.19 2.57 0.08
CA LEU A 44 15.34 1.43 0.34
C LEU A 44 16.22 0.30 0.90
N SER A 45 15.85 -0.20 2.06
CA SER A 45 16.47 -1.37 2.67
C SER A 45 15.41 -2.45 2.90
N ALA A 46 15.76 -3.70 2.62
CA ALA A 46 14.89 -4.85 2.85
C ALA A 46 15.70 -5.96 3.52
N ARG A 47 15.58 -6.07 4.84
CA ARG A 47 16.39 -7.00 5.65
C ARG A 47 15.53 -8.11 6.24
N ARG A 48 16.10 -9.30 6.34
CA ARG A 48 15.46 -10.40 7.08
C ARG A 48 15.45 -10.06 8.57
N VAL A 49 14.31 -10.25 9.22
CA VAL A 49 14.11 -10.05 10.65
C VAL A 49 13.38 -11.26 11.24
N ARG A 50 13.45 -11.43 12.56
CA ARG A 50 12.55 -12.34 13.29
C ARG A 50 11.56 -11.50 14.09
N SER A 51 10.27 -11.76 13.90
CA SER A 51 9.18 -11.19 14.70
C SER A 51 8.51 -12.32 15.44
N HIS A 52 8.55 -12.32 16.78
CA HIS A 52 7.96 -13.37 17.60
C HIS A 52 8.39 -14.79 17.19
N GLY A 53 9.65 -14.93 16.76
CA GLY A 53 10.22 -16.20 16.31
C GLY A 53 10.07 -16.52 14.82
N ILE A 54 9.19 -15.83 14.10
CA ILE A 54 8.89 -16.05 12.67
C ILE A 54 9.77 -15.15 11.80
N SER A 55 10.34 -15.71 10.72
CA SER A 55 11.13 -14.96 9.75
C SER A 55 10.22 -14.07 8.90
N ALA A 56 10.64 -12.81 8.69
CA ALA A 56 9.95 -11.87 7.81
C ALA A 56 10.96 -10.94 7.11
N ARG A 57 10.50 -10.24 6.07
CA ARG A 57 11.25 -9.17 5.42
C ARG A 57 10.77 -7.82 5.93
N LYS A 58 11.64 -7.08 6.61
CA LYS A 58 11.37 -5.71 7.02
C LYS A 58 11.88 -4.74 5.96
N VAL A 59 10.95 -4.02 5.34
CA VAL A 59 11.25 -2.90 4.45
C VAL A 59 11.40 -1.63 5.28
N ARG A 60 12.33 -0.78 4.88
CA ARG A 60 12.45 0.58 5.40
C ARG A 60 12.84 1.49 4.26
N VAL A 61 12.01 2.50 4.04
CA VAL A 61 12.26 3.62 3.17
C VAL A 61 12.79 4.77 4.02
N THR A 62 13.79 5.47 3.52
CA THR A 62 14.31 6.69 4.16
C THR A 62 14.46 7.74 3.07
N PRO A 63 13.58 8.76 3.04
CA PRO A 63 13.71 9.87 2.11
C PRO A 63 15.05 10.57 2.30
N ARG A 64 15.64 11.06 1.21
CA ARG A 64 16.87 11.86 1.24
C ARG A 64 16.53 13.24 0.69
N GLY A 65 16.70 14.27 1.52
CA GLY A 65 16.29 15.65 1.20
C GLY A 65 15.03 16.10 1.95
N ALA A 66 14.48 17.22 1.52
CA ALA A 66 13.31 17.82 2.15
C ALA A 66 12.05 16.96 1.95
N VAL A 67 11.24 16.87 3.01
CA VAL A 67 9.94 16.21 2.96
C VAL A 67 8.99 17.12 2.20
N HIS A 68 8.55 16.68 1.03
CA HIS A 68 7.58 17.38 0.20
C HIS A 68 6.27 16.60 0.20
N ASP A 69 5.24 17.19 0.81
CA ASP A 69 3.87 16.68 0.74
C ASP A 69 3.33 16.96 -0.67
N ARG A 70 3.11 15.90 -1.44
CA ARG A 70 2.59 15.98 -2.81
C ARG A 70 1.07 15.84 -2.83
N GLY A 71 0.43 16.60 -3.71
CA GLY A 71 -0.97 16.39 -4.04
C GLY A 71 -1.15 15.24 -5.02
N PHE A 72 -2.38 14.75 -5.16
CA PHE A 72 -2.67 13.65 -6.08
C PHE A 72 -2.31 13.97 -7.54
N GLY A 73 -2.61 15.19 -8.01
CA GLY A 73 -2.27 15.62 -9.38
C GLY A 73 -0.76 15.57 -9.69
N GLU A 74 0.09 15.90 -8.70
CA GLU A 74 1.55 15.81 -8.85
C GLU A 74 2.01 14.36 -8.95
N ILE A 75 1.52 13.49 -8.05
CA ILE A 75 1.85 12.06 -8.03
C ILE A 75 1.41 11.39 -9.34
N ARG A 76 0.18 11.68 -9.79
CA ARG A 76 -0.34 11.20 -11.08
C ARG A 76 0.58 11.59 -12.22
N SER A 77 0.92 12.88 -12.32
CA SER A 77 1.80 13.40 -13.37
C SER A 77 3.20 12.77 -13.35
N LEU A 78 3.70 12.44 -12.16
CA LEU A 78 4.99 11.77 -11.96
C LEU A 78 4.96 10.31 -12.42
N ILE A 79 3.86 9.58 -12.16
CA ILE A 79 3.68 8.20 -12.61
C ILE A 79 3.43 8.13 -14.12
N GLU A 80 2.53 8.95 -14.66
CA GLU A 80 2.15 8.95 -16.08
C GLU A 80 3.34 9.23 -17.00
N ARG A 81 4.18 10.23 -16.65
CA ARG A 81 5.36 10.62 -17.43
C ARG A 81 6.57 9.70 -17.27
N SER A 82 6.52 8.75 -16.35
CA SER A 82 7.62 7.83 -16.09
C SER A 82 7.77 6.77 -17.20
N ALA A 83 8.91 6.08 -17.20
CA ALA A 83 9.15 4.91 -18.05
C ALA A 83 8.69 3.58 -17.41
N LEU A 84 7.84 3.64 -16.38
CA LEU A 84 7.28 2.43 -15.75
C LEU A 84 6.45 1.64 -16.75
N ASP A 85 6.41 0.33 -16.55
CA ASP A 85 5.50 -0.58 -17.27
C ASP A 85 4.04 -0.12 -17.13
N THR A 86 3.24 -0.31 -18.19
CA THR A 86 1.84 0.15 -18.23
C THR A 86 1.03 -0.41 -17.07
N ARG A 87 1.18 -1.71 -16.77
CA ARG A 87 0.45 -2.34 -15.67
C ARG A 87 0.90 -1.82 -14.30
N VAL A 88 2.18 -1.48 -14.16
CA VAL A 88 2.69 -0.83 -12.94
C VAL A 88 2.04 0.54 -12.74
N LYS A 89 1.90 1.33 -13.81
CA LYS A 89 1.23 2.64 -13.76
C LYS A 89 -0.24 2.50 -13.38
N GLU A 90 -0.96 1.58 -14.01
CA GLU A 90 -2.38 1.30 -13.74
C GLU A 90 -2.62 0.99 -12.26
N ILE A 91 -1.93 -0.02 -11.72
CA ILE A 91 -2.06 -0.42 -10.31
C ILE A 91 -1.73 0.74 -9.36
N ALA A 92 -0.62 1.45 -9.62
CA ALA A 92 -0.20 2.53 -8.73
C ALA A 92 -1.19 3.71 -8.76
N LEU A 93 -1.67 4.09 -9.95
CA LEU A 93 -2.65 5.17 -10.11
C LEU A 93 -3.99 4.82 -9.49
N GLU A 94 -4.43 3.56 -9.59
CA GLU A 94 -5.65 3.08 -8.95
C GLU A 94 -5.56 3.16 -7.42
N ALA A 95 -4.46 2.67 -6.83
CA ALA A 95 -4.22 2.79 -5.39
C ALA A 95 -4.20 4.26 -4.92
N PHE A 96 -3.53 5.15 -5.66
CA PHE A 96 -3.52 6.57 -5.33
C PHE A 96 -4.88 7.25 -5.53
N ALA A 97 -5.67 6.82 -6.53
CA ALA A 97 -7.02 7.33 -6.75
C ALA A 97 -7.94 6.97 -5.59
N LEU A 98 -7.90 5.73 -5.10
CA LEU A 98 -8.66 5.29 -3.91
C LEU A 98 -8.31 6.13 -2.68
N LEU A 99 -7.02 6.39 -2.45
CA LEU A 99 -6.56 7.27 -1.38
C LEU A 99 -7.07 8.70 -1.58
N ALA A 100 -6.94 9.25 -2.78
CA ALA A 100 -7.38 10.61 -3.08
C ALA A 100 -8.90 10.77 -2.89
N GLU A 101 -9.69 9.82 -3.35
CA GLU A 101 -11.14 9.83 -3.17
C GLU A 101 -11.53 9.77 -1.69
N ALA A 102 -10.89 8.90 -0.91
CA ALA A 102 -11.12 8.80 0.52
C ALA A 102 -10.77 10.10 1.25
N GLU A 103 -9.59 10.65 0.99
CA GLU A 103 -9.13 11.93 1.57
C GLU A 103 -10.05 13.08 1.16
N SER A 104 -10.52 13.12 -0.10
CA SER A 104 -11.44 14.16 -0.57
C SER A 104 -12.74 14.19 0.22
N LYS A 105 -13.26 13.01 0.60
CA LYS A 105 -14.49 12.88 1.40
C LYS A 105 -14.22 13.27 2.85
N VAL A 106 -13.12 12.79 3.43
CA VAL A 106 -12.73 13.11 4.82
C VAL A 106 -12.49 14.61 5.00
N HIS A 107 -11.90 15.26 4.00
CA HIS A 107 -11.57 16.68 4.02
C HIS A 107 -12.62 17.60 3.34
N ALA A 108 -13.70 17.03 2.81
CA ALA A 108 -14.76 17.74 2.09
C ALA A 108 -14.21 18.70 0.99
N CYS A 109 -13.27 18.21 0.19
CA CYS A 109 -12.68 18.93 -0.94
C CYS A 109 -12.85 18.17 -2.25
N ARG A 110 -12.48 18.78 -3.38
CA ARG A 110 -12.45 18.08 -4.67
C ARG A 110 -11.25 17.14 -4.71
N VAL A 111 -11.37 16.02 -5.40
CA VAL A 111 -10.27 15.03 -5.56
C VAL A 111 -9.00 15.68 -6.13
N ASP A 112 -9.14 16.61 -7.07
CA ASP A 112 -8.00 17.34 -7.67
C ASP A 112 -7.30 18.29 -6.68
N ASP A 113 -8.00 18.72 -5.63
CA ASP A 113 -7.49 19.62 -4.60
C ASP A 113 -6.88 18.88 -3.39
N VAL A 114 -6.88 17.53 -3.42
CA VAL A 114 -6.36 16.71 -2.32
C VAL A 114 -4.85 16.92 -2.14
N ARG A 115 -4.49 17.27 -0.90
CA ARG A 115 -3.12 17.34 -0.42
C ARG A 115 -2.90 16.18 0.54
N PHE A 116 -2.03 15.25 0.17
CA PHE A 116 -1.72 14.15 1.05
C PHE A 116 -0.73 14.58 2.13
N HIS A 117 -1.21 14.64 3.37
CA HIS A 117 -0.37 15.01 4.52
C HIS A 117 0.51 13.87 5.01
N GLU A 118 0.08 12.61 4.81
CA GLU A 118 0.83 11.41 5.24
C GLU A 118 1.18 10.51 4.04
N VAL A 119 0.30 10.44 3.05
CA VAL A 119 0.39 9.54 1.89
C VAL A 119 1.19 10.14 0.72
N GLY A 120 1.49 11.45 0.75
CA GLY A 120 2.22 12.15 -0.30
C GLY A 120 3.74 12.09 -0.13
N ALA A 121 4.19 11.49 0.97
CA ALA A 121 5.58 11.33 1.30
C ALA A 121 6.22 10.19 0.49
N VAL A 122 7.55 10.23 0.40
CA VAL A 122 8.34 9.34 -0.45
C VAL A 122 8.20 7.87 -0.04
N ASP A 123 8.00 7.59 1.24
CA ASP A 123 7.71 6.25 1.76
C ASP A 123 6.44 5.65 1.17
N SER A 124 5.33 6.39 1.16
CA SER A 124 4.07 5.92 0.57
C SER A 124 4.17 5.70 -0.94
N ILE A 125 4.91 6.56 -1.66
CA ILE A 125 5.16 6.37 -3.10
C ILE A 125 6.01 5.12 -3.35
N VAL A 126 7.05 4.89 -2.55
CA VAL A 126 7.88 3.69 -2.65
C VAL A 126 7.07 2.44 -2.32
N ASP A 127 6.19 2.48 -1.32
CA ASP A 127 5.34 1.36 -0.95
C ASP A 127 4.36 1.01 -2.07
N ILE A 128 3.62 1.99 -2.62
CA ILE A 128 2.61 1.75 -3.66
C ILE A 128 3.26 1.36 -4.99
N VAL A 129 4.18 2.19 -5.51
CA VAL A 129 4.81 1.92 -6.79
C VAL A 129 5.71 0.69 -6.69
N GLY A 130 6.44 0.54 -5.59
CA GLY A 130 7.28 -0.64 -5.37
C GLY A 130 6.49 -1.93 -5.29
N THR A 131 5.30 -1.91 -4.67
CA THR A 131 4.37 -3.05 -4.67
C THR A 131 3.89 -3.36 -6.08
N ALA A 132 3.46 -2.35 -6.85
CA ALA A 132 3.04 -2.54 -8.23
C ALA A 132 4.16 -3.15 -9.11
N VAL A 133 5.39 -2.64 -8.98
CA VAL A 133 6.57 -3.20 -9.66
C VAL A 133 6.80 -4.65 -9.25
N ALA A 134 6.71 -4.97 -7.96
CA ALA A 134 6.95 -6.31 -7.45
C ALA A 134 5.90 -7.31 -7.96
N VAL A 135 4.61 -6.93 -7.97
CA VAL A 135 3.51 -7.76 -8.50
C VAL A 135 3.73 -8.08 -9.99
N VAL A 136 4.10 -7.07 -10.78
CA VAL A 136 4.38 -7.23 -12.21
C VAL A 136 5.65 -8.06 -12.44
N GLU A 137 6.74 -7.80 -11.70
CA GLU A 137 8.00 -8.55 -11.80
C GLU A 137 7.82 -10.04 -11.46
N LEU A 138 7.00 -10.35 -10.45
CA LEU A 138 6.69 -11.74 -10.08
C LEU A 138 5.81 -12.45 -11.12
N GLY A 139 5.22 -11.70 -12.05
CA GLY A 139 4.30 -12.21 -13.06
C GLY A 139 2.99 -12.69 -12.45
N VAL A 140 2.50 -12.03 -11.41
CA VAL A 140 1.21 -12.33 -10.79
C VAL A 140 0.11 -12.05 -11.80
N GLU A 141 -0.76 -13.03 -12.04
CA GLU A 141 -1.85 -12.93 -13.02
C GLU A 141 -3.20 -12.69 -12.34
N ARG A 142 -3.33 -13.10 -11.07
CA ARG A 142 -4.55 -12.95 -10.28
C ARG A 142 -4.22 -12.73 -8.81
N VAL A 143 -4.94 -11.84 -8.14
CA VAL A 143 -4.81 -11.56 -6.71
C VAL A 143 -6.12 -11.87 -6.01
N ILE A 144 -6.04 -12.63 -4.92
CA ILE A 144 -7.18 -12.92 -4.05
C ILE A 144 -6.80 -12.47 -2.64
N SER A 145 -7.69 -11.77 -1.94
CA SER A 145 -7.44 -11.33 -0.57
C SER A 145 -8.43 -11.97 0.40
N SER A 146 -7.98 -12.30 1.61
CA SER A 146 -8.92 -12.65 2.68
C SER A 146 -9.70 -11.41 3.15
N PRO A 147 -10.87 -11.59 3.80
CA PRO A 147 -11.55 -10.47 4.47
C PRO A 147 -10.60 -9.72 5.41
N LEU A 148 -10.81 -8.41 5.57
CA LEU A 148 -9.89 -7.56 6.34
C LEU A 148 -10.35 -7.35 7.80
N PRO A 149 -9.43 -7.38 8.78
CA PRO A 149 -9.76 -7.13 10.18
C PRO A 149 -10.02 -5.65 10.45
N MET A 150 -11.12 -5.35 11.16
CA MET A 150 -11.49 -4.02 11.63
C MET A 150 -11.31 -3.94 13.13
N THR A 151 -10.30 -3.17 13.56
CA THR A 151 -9.94 -2.99 14.97
C THR A 151 -10.49 -1.71 15.56
N ARG A 152 -10.37 -1.59 16.89
CA ARG A 152 -10.70 -0.39 17.67
C ARG A 152 -9.45 0.25 18.26
N GLY A 153 -9.60 1.42 18.86
CA GLY A 153 -8.53 2.15 19.53
C GLY A 153 -8.23 3.48 18.86
N PHE A 154 -7.00 3.95 19.02
CA PHE A 154 -6.57 5.25 18.50
C PHE A 154 -5.17 5.16 17.91
N VAL A 155 -4.90 5.98 16.89
CA VAL A 155 -3.58 6.15 16.27
C VAL A 155 -3.19 7.62 16.26
N ARG A 156 -1.90 7.91 16.38
CA ARG A 156 -1.37 9.27 16.23
C ARG A 156 -1.00 9.52 14.77
N SER A 157 -1.47 10.63 14.24
CA SER A 157 -1.26 11.08 12.86
C SER A 157 -0.93 12.57 12.84
N ARG A 158 -0.63 13.12 11.66
CA ARG A 158 -0.56 14.57 11.44
C ARG A 158 -1.91 15.28 11.68
N HIS A 159 -3.01 14.55 11.63
CA HIS A 159 -4.36 15.03 11.95
C HIS A 159 -4.69 14.90 13.45
N GLY A 160 -3.69 14.63 14.29
CA GLY A 160 -3.86 14.39 15.71
C GLY A 160 -4.18 12.93 16.02
N THR A 161 -4.95 12.70 17.09
CA THR A 161 -5.33 11.34 17.51
C THR A 161 -6.62 10.94 16.81
N LEU A 162 -6.55 9.93 15.95
CA LEU A 162 -7.70 9.43 15.18
C LEU A 162 -8.24 8.14 15.78
N PRO A 163 -9.57 7.92 15.77
CA PRO A 163 -10.13 6.63 16.11
C PRO A 163 -9.76 5.58 15.05
N LEU A 164 -9.75 4.32 15.47
CA LEU A 164 -9.58 3.18 14.58
C LEU A 164 -10.92 2.49 14.30
N PRO A 165 -11.13 2.05 13.05
CA PRO A 165 -10.25 2.23 11.88
C PRO A 165 -10.16 3.70 11.43
N ALA A 166 -9.03 4.10 10.86
CA ALA A 166 -8.83 5.49 10.42
C ALA A 166 -9.90 5.92 9.39
N PRO A 167 -10.35 7.19 9.37
CA PRO A 167 -11.42 7.63 8.46
C PRO A 167 -11.18 7.30 6.99
N ALA A 168 -9.97 7.53 6.48
CA ALA A 168 -9.61 7.19 5.10
C ALA A 168 -9.69 5.67 4.85
N THR A 169 -9.23 4.84 5.80
CA THR A 169 -9.37 3.37 5.71
C THR A 169 -10.84 2.95 5.62
N ILE A 170 -11.73 3.56 6.40
CA ILE A 170 -13.17 3.26 6.34
C ILE A 170 -13.75 3.62 4.96
N GLU A 171 -13.37 4.78 4.42
CA GLU A 171 -13.83 5.22 3.10
C GLU A 171 -13.37 4.28 1.98
N ILE A 172 -12.12 3.82 2.02
CA ILE A 172 -11.56 2.89 1.02
C ILE A 172 -12.23 1.51 1.09
N LEU A 173 -12.53 1.02 2.28
CA LEU A 173 -13.05 -0.34 2.48
C LEU A 173 -14.57 -0.48 2.28
N LYS A 174 -15.26 0.56 1.78
CA LYS A 174 -16.69 0.47 1.46
C LYS A 174 -16.95 -0.60 0.40
N GLY A 175 -17.74 -1.60 0.73
CA GLY A 175 -18.05 -2.74 -0.15
C GLY A 175 -17.05 -3.90 -0.06
N VAL A 176 -15.97 -3.76 0.72
CA VAL A 176 -14.98 -4.82 0.94
C VAL A 176 -15.41 -5.71 2.11
N PRO A 177 -15.31 -7.05 2.00
CA PRO A 177 -15.57 -7.95 3.12
C PRO A 177 -14.62 -7.68 4.30
N THR A 178 -15.20 -7.44 5.47
CA THR A 178 -14.46 -7.17 6.71
C THR A 178 -15.02 -7.97 7.88
N TYR A 179 -14.25 -8.09 8.96
CA TYR A 179 -14.71 -8.68 10.22
C TYR A 179 -14.16 -7.91 11.42
N GLY A 180 -14.88 -7.97 12.55
CA GLY A 180 -14.44 -7.34 13.79
C GLY A 180 -13.27 -8.07 14.43
N ASP A 181 -12.26 -7.32 14.86
CA ASP A 181 -11.09 -7.85 15.56
C ASP A 181 -10.89 -7.16 16.92
N PRO A 182 -10.67 -7.91 18.02
CA PRO A 182 -10.63 -7.34 19.37
C PRO A 182 -9.34 -6.57 19.69
N ARG A 183 -8.32 -6.60 18.83
CA ARG A 183 -7.04 -5.91 19.08
C ARG A 183 -7.24 -4.39 19.08
N MET A 184 -6.52 -3.72 19.98
CA MET A 184 -6.60 -2.26 20.17
C MET A 184 -5.42 -1.53 19.50
N ARG A 185 -5.24 -1.74 18.19
CA ARG A 185 -4.17 -1.11 17.40
C ARG A 185 -4.54 -1.11 15.91
N GLU A 186 -3.89 -0.28 15.12
CA GLU A 186 -4.08 -0.28 13.67
C GLU A 186 -3.50 -1.59 13.10
N LEU A 187 -4.32 -2.29 12.30
CA LEU A 187 -3.90 -3.47 11.55
C LEU A 187 -3.95 -3.22 10.06
N VAL A 188 -4.93 -2.45 9.60
CA VAL A 188 -5.07 -2.06 8.18
C VAL A 188 -4.83 -0.56 8.08
N THR A 189 -3.71 -0.18 7.48
CA THR A 189 -3.41 1.24 7.23
C THR A 189 -4.14 1.74 5.97
N PRO A 190 -4.34 3.05 5.79
CA PRO A 190 -4.94 3.57 4.56
C PRO A 190 -4.22 3.10 3.29
N THR A 191 -2.88 3.14 3.28
CA THR A 191 -2.06 2.64 2.17
C THR A 191 -2.22 1.15 1.94
N GLY A 192 -2.29 0.34 3.01
CA GLY A 192 -2.52 -1.10 2.91
C GLY A 192 -3.90 -1.43 2.34
N ALA A 193 -4.94 -0.72 2.78
CA ALA A 193 -6.30 -0.84 2.24
C ALA A 193 -6.35 -0.49 0.75
N ALA A 194 -5.77 0.63 0.36
CA ALA A 194 -5.74 1.07 -1.03
C ALA A 194 -5.03 0.07 -1.95
N LEU A 195 -3.88 -0.47 -1.50
CA LEU A 195 -3.14 -1.48 -2.25
C LEU A 195 -3.94 -2.77 -2.41
N VAL A 196 -4.57 -3.27 -1.34
CA VAL A 196 -5.37 -4.50 -1.42
C VAL A 196 -6.57 -4.31 -2.36
N VAL A 197 -7.29 -3.19 -2.25
CA VAL A 197 -8.46 -2.92 -3.10
C VAL A 197 -8.07 -2.73 -4.56
N ALA A 198 -6.97 -2.04 -4.85
CA ALA A 198 -6.48 -1.87 -6.21
C ALA A 198 -5.91 -3.16 -6.84
N LEU A 199 -5.45 -4.11 -6.02
CA LEU A 199 -4.84 -5.35 -6.51
C LEU A 199 -5.83 -6.51 -6.62
N ALA A 200 -6.75 -6.65 -5.66
CA ALA A 200 -7.54 -7.86 -5.49
C ALA A 200 -8.63 -8.00 -6.56
N ASP A 201 -8.62 -9.11 -7.29
CA ASP A 201 -9.69 -9.51 -8.20
C ASP A 201 -10.89 -10.10 -7.44
N GLU A 202 -10.63 -10.68 -6.27
CA GLU A 202 -11.64 -11.33 -5.44
C GLU A 202 -11.27 -11.23 -3.94
N PHE A 203 -12.29 -11.12 -3.10
CA PHE A 203 -12.17 -11.29 -1.66
C PHE A 203 -12.83 -12.59 -1.21
N GLY A 204 -12.08 -13.46 -0.53
CA GLY A 204 -12.58 -14.78 -0.19
C GLY A 204 -11.63 -15.62 0.65
N ARG A 205 -11.97 -16.90 0.81
CA ARG A 205 -11.11 -17.87 1.47
C ARG A 205 -9.97 -18.30 0.54
N PHE A 206 -8.97 -18.95 1.11
CA PHE A 206 -7.89 -19.57 0.34
C PHE A 206 -8.49 -20.49 -0.75
N PRO A 207 -8.16 -20.27 -2.03
CA PRO A 207 -8.67 -21.11 -3.11
C PRO A 207 -8.05 -22.52 -3.03
N GLN A 208 -8.67 -23.51 -3.66
CA GLN A 208 -8.10 -24.86 -3.72
C GLN A 208 -6.86 -24.88 -4.64
N MET A 209 -5.67 -24.70 -4.06
CA MET A 209 -4.37 -24.74 -4.74
C MET A 209 -3.27 -25.19 -3.79
N ALA A 210 -2.11 -25.55 -4.35
CA ALA A 210 -0.90 -25.74 -3.55
C ALA A 210 -0.33 -24.38 -3.11
N PRO A 211 0.12 -24.24 -1.85
CA PRO A 211 0.82 -23.04 -1.38
C PRO A 211 2.23 -22.93 -1.96
#